data_AF-A0A9Q1CU00-F1
#
_entry.id   AF-A0A9Q1CU00-F1
#
_cell.length_a   1.000
_cell.length_b   1.000
_cell.length_c   1.000
_cell.angle_alpha   90.00
_cell.angle_beta   90.00
_cell.angle_gamma   90.00
#
_symmetry.space_group_name_H-M   'P 1'
#
loop_
_entity.id
_entity.type
_entity.pdbx_description
1 polymer ?
#
loop_
_entity_poly.entity_id
_entity_poly.type
_entity_poly.pdbx_seq_one_letter_code
_entity_poly.pdbx_strand_id
1 'polypeptide(L)'
;MKGPKAGRKIVKPPRVYAIANFPELRNSVPSRADVLKWDHLKVLKVPQVSHSGVTLIIGQDVPDALVPLNVRNGRHGEPYATRTVLGWTLNGPLRGDNPDESVVCNFI
;
A
#
# COMPACT_ATOMS: atom_id res chain seq x y z
N MET A 1 11.31 -15.72 -24.78
CA MET A 1 10.70 -16.58 -23.74
C MET A 1 9.74 -15.73 -22.91
N LYS A 2 8.43 -16.03 -22.92
CA LYS A 2 7.44 -15.35 -22.09
C LYS A 2 7.40 -16.05 -20.73
N GLY A 3 7.70 -15.33 -19.65
CA GLY A 3 7.60 -15.85 -18.28
C GLY A 3 6.17 -16.30 -17.94
N PRO A 4 5.99 -17.15 -16.91
CA PRO A 4 4.68 -17.69 -16.58
C PRO A 4 3.72 -16.56 -16.24
N LYS A 5 2.53 -16.55 -16.87
CA LYS A 5 1.45 -15.65 -16.51
C LYS A 5 1.02 -15.99 -15.08
N ALA A 6 1.33 -15.12 -14.13
CA ALA A 6 0.91 -15.30 -12.74
C ALA A 6 -0.61 -15.47 -12.70
N GLY A 7 -1.08 -16.64 -12.23
CA GLY A 7 -2.51 -16.91 -12.04
C GLY A 7 -3.10 -15.89 -11.07
N ARG A 8 -4.36 -15.49 -11.32
CA ARG A 8 -5.08 -14.56 -10.45
C ARG A 8 -5.33 -15.24 -9.10
N LYS A 9 -4.62 -14.81 -8.05
CA LYS A 9 -4.86 -15.30 -6.69
C LYS A 9 -6.09 -14.60 -6.13
N ILE A 10 -7.08 -15.38 -5.69
CA ILE A 10 -8.31 -14.88 -5.07
C ILE A 10 -8.18 -15.09 -3.58
N VAL A 11 -8.36 -14.02 -2.80
CA VAL A 11 -8.44 -14.08 -1.34
C VAL A 11 -9.91 -13.92 -0.95
N LYS A 12 -10.40 -14.81 -0.08
CA LYS A 12 -11.75 -14.73 0.47
C LYS A 12 -11.63 -14.21 1.91
N PRO A 13 -11.84 -12.91 2.15
CA PRO A 13 -11.87 -12.41 3.51
C PRO A 13 -13.12 -12.97 4.24
N PRO A 14 -13.12 -12.96 5.58
CA PRO A 14 -14.32 -13.22 6.38
C PRO A 14 -15.31 -12.05 6.22
N ARG A 15 -16.12 -11.74 7.25
CA ARG A 15 -17.01 -10.58 7.21
C ARG A 15 -16.19 -9.29 7.19
N VAL A 16 -16.32 -8.53 6.12
CA VAL A 16 -15.65 -7.23 5.97
C VAL A 16 -16.64 -6.08 6.21
N TYR A 17 -16.11 -4.95 6.67
CA TYR A 17 -16.84 -3.68 6.71
C TYR A 17 -16.43 -2.85 5.50
N ALA A 18 -17.42 -2.43 4.71
CA ALA A 18 -17.22 -1.51 3.60
C ALA A 18 -17.77 -0.14 4.00
N ILE A 19 -16.99 0.90 3.74
CA ILE A 19 -17.39 2.28 3.99
C ILE A 19 -17.46 2.96 2.63
N ALA A 20 -18.64 3.46 2.26
CA ALA A 20 -18.89 4.00 0.92
C ALA A 20 -18.06 5.26 0.64
N ASN A 21 -17.73 6.04 1.67
CA ASN A 21 -16.90 7.22 1.55
C ASN A 21 -16.13 7.41 2.85
N PHE A 22 -14.81 7.41 2.78
CA PHE A 22 -13.92 7.63 3.92
C PHE A 22 -13.21 8.98 3.73
N PRO A 23 -13.84 10.11 4.12
CA PRO A 23 -13.37 11.45 3.78
C PRO A 23 -11.97 11.77 4.33
N GLU A 24 -11.54 11.11 5.41
CA GLU A 24 -10.28 11.33 6.10
C GLU A 24 -9.06 10.74 5.34
N LEU A 25 -9.26 9.87 4.34
CA LEU A 25 -8.16 9.25 3.57
C LEU A 25 -7.64 10.12 2.42
N ARG A 26 -8.26 11.28 2.17
CA ARG A 26 -7.83 12.15 1.06
C ARG A 26 -6.36 12.54 1.18
N ASN A 27 -5.84 12.74 2.39
CA ASN A 27 -4.45 13.11 2.57
C ASN A 27 -3.52 11.92 2.81
N SER A 28 -4.04 10.70 2.99
CA SER A 28 -3.24 9.51 3.29
C SER A 28 -2.76 8.77 2.04
N VAL A 29 -3.34 9.05 0.86
CA VAL A 29 -2.89 8.46 -0.41
C VAL A 29 -1.60 9.16 -0.90
N PRO A 30 -0.49 8.43 -1.06
CA PRO A 30 0.74 9.01 -1.58
C PRO A 30 0.67 9.25 -3.09
N SER A 31 1.21 10.39 -3.53
CA SER A 31 1.35 10.68 -4.95
C SER A 31 2.53 9.92 -5.55
N ARG A 32 2.58 9.79 -6.88
CA ARG A 32 3.77 9.22 -7.55
C ARG A 32 5.03 10.02 -7.23
N ALA A 33 4.90 11.35 -7.10
CA ALA A 33 6.02 12.22 -6.73
C ALA A 33 6.55 11.90 -5.33
N ASP A 34 5.67 11.59 -4.36
CA ASP A 34 6.08 11.18 -3.01
C ASP A 34 6.91 9.89 -3.02
N VAL A 35 6.52 8.90 -3.83
CA VAL A 35 7.25 7.64 -3.97
C VAL A 35 8.60 7.83 -4.66
N LEU A 36 8.66 8.69 -5.68
CA LEU A 36 9.87 8.93 -6.47
C LEU A 36 10.97 9.66 -5.69
N LYS A 37 10.68 10.23 -4.51
CA LYS A 37 11.70 10.77 -3.59
C LYS A 37 12.65 9.69 -3.06
N TRP A 38 12.22 8.44 -3.07
CA TRP A 38 12.93 7.31 -2.44
C TRP A 38 13.50 6.37 -3.50
N ASP A 39 14.83 6.35 -3.64
CA ASP A 39 15.53 5.59 -4.69
C ASP A 39 15.17 4.10 -4.70
N HIS A 40 15.08 3.49 -3.52
CA HIS A 40 14.69 2.08 -3.39
C HIS A 40 13.25 1.83 -3.80
N LEU A 41 12.36 2.82 -3.80
CA LEU A 41 10.95 2.65 -4.16
C LEU A 41 10.65 2.99 -5.63
N LYS A 42 11.54 3.69 -6.34
CA LYS A 42 11.34 4.12 -7.74
C LYS A 42 10.98 2.98 -8.70
N VAL A 43 11.55 1.80 -8.48
CA VAL A 43 11.33 0.59 -9.30
C VAL A 43 9.93 0.00 -9.14
N LEU A 44 9.21 0.36 -8.07
CA LEU A 44 7.89 -0.18 -7.79
C LEU A 44 6.84 0.46 -8.71
N LYS A 45 6.01 -0.39 -9.31
CA LYS A 45 4.82 0.03 -10.06
C LYS A 45 3.62 0.07 -9.12
N VAL A 46 3.53 1.15 -8.33
CA VAL A 46 2.38 1.39 -7.45
C VAL A 46 1.32 2.17 -8.25
N PRO A 47 0.07 1.69 -8.35
CA PRO A 47 -0.99 2.39 -9.05
C PRO A 47 -1.23 3.78 -8.45
N GLN A 48 -1.55 4.76 -9.30
CA GLN A 48 -2.13 6.01 -8.82
C GLN A 48 -3.64 5.80 -8.67
N VAL A 49 -4.13 5.98 -7.45
CA VAL A 49 -5.53 5.81 -7.08
C VAL A 49 -6.12 7.18 -6.79
N SER A 50 -7.36 7.41 -7.23
CA SER A 50 -8.05 8.66 -6.90
C SER A 50 -8.38 8.70 -5.41
N HIS A 51 -8.43 9.91 -4.86
CA HIS A 51 -8.74 10.18 -3.45
C HIS A 51 -10.15 9.70 -3.01
N SER A 52 -10.99 9.32 -3.97
CA SER A 52 -12.34 8.78 -3.76
C SER A 52 -12.39 7.24 -3.76
N GLY A 53 -11.24 6.56 -3.85
CA GLY A 53 -11.15 5.16 -4.25
C GLY A 53 -11.07 4.11 -3.13
N VAL A 54 -11.02 4.50 -1.85
CA VAL A 54 -10.96 3.52 -0.75
C VAL A 54 -12.35 3.17 -0.27
N THR A 55 -12.74 1.91 -0.47
CA THR A 55 -14.08 1.40 -0.13
C THR A 55 -14.07 0.23 0.86
N LEU A 56 -12.89 -0.36 1.11
CA LEU A 56 -12.72 -1.58 1.89
C LEU A 56 -11.54 -1.45 2.84
N ILE A 57 -11.78 -1.70 4.13
CA ILE A 57 -10.74 -1.82 5.15
C ILE A 57 -10.56 -3.30 5.45
N ILE A 58 -9.33 -3.80 5.31
CA ILE A 58 -8.97 -5.18 5.65
C ILE A 58 -8.21 -5.16 6.97
N GLY A 59 -8.75 -5.85 7.98
CA GLY A 59 -8.10 -6.03 9.27
C GLY A 59 -6.97 -7.08 9.21
N GLN A 60 -6.36 -7.36 10.37
CA GLN A 60 -5.34 -8.41 10.49
C GLN A 60 -5.92 -9.83 10.51
N ASP A 61 -7.21 -10.00 10.32
CA ASP A 61 -7.95 -11.26 10.32
C ASP A 61 -7.90 -12.02 8.98
N VAL A 62 -7.15 -11.50 8.00
CA VAL A 62 -6.94 -12.12 6.67
C VAL A 62 -5.45 -12.36 6.40
N PRO A 63 -4.78 -13.28 7.13
CA PRO A 63 -3.34 -13.49 7.01
C PRO A 63 -2.91 -13.85 5.58
N ASP A 64 -3.72 -14.64 4.86
CA ASP A 64 -3.46 -15.01 3.46
C ASP A 64 -3.34 -13.80 2.51
N ALA A 65 -3.95 -12.66 2.87
CA ALA A 65 -3.84 -11.39 2.14
C ALA A 65 -2.59 -10.60 2.52
N LEU A 66 -2.12 -10.75 3.77
CA LEU A 66 -1.18 -9.84 4.43
C LEU A 66 0.24 -10.40 4.56
N VAL A 67 0.41 -11.73 4.47
CA VAL A 67 1.73 -12.37 4.54
C VAL A 67 2.67 -11.75 3.48
N PRO A 68 3.82 -11.19 3.90
CA PRO A 68 4.82 -10.65 2.98
C PRO A 68 5.36 -11.73 2.04
N LEU A 69 5.29 -11.46 0.74
CA LEU A 69 5.99 -12.22 -0.32
C LEU A 69 7.36 -11.62 -0.63
N ASN A 70 7.52 -10.31 -0.41
CA ASN A 70 8.78 -9.60 -0.57
C ASN A 70 8.76 -8.32 0.27
N VAL A 71 9.92 -7.88 0.74
CA VAL A 71 10.08 -6.61 1.44
C VAL A 71 11.21 -5.83 0.79
N ARG A 72 10.97 -4.54 0.54
CA ARG A 72 11.95 -3.62 -0.01
C ARG A 72 12.21 -2.52 1.01
N ASN A 73 13.30 -2.68 1.73
CA ASN A 73 13.68 -1.81 2.85
C ASN A 73 14.26 -0.49 2.36
N GLY A 74 13.94 0.58 3.10
CA GLY A 74 14.75 1.81 3.12
C GLY A 74 15.82 1.74 4.20
N ARG A 75 16.52 2.86 4.40
CA ARG A 75 17.40 3.05 5.56
C ARG A 75 16.58 3.26 6.83
N HIS A 76 17.27 3.35 7.97
CA HIS A 76 16.63 3.66 9.24
C HIS A 76 15.82 4.97 9.15
N GLY A 77 14.53 4.90 9.52
CA GLY A 77 13.59 6.04 9.46
C GLY A 77 12.96 6.30 8.08
N GLU A 78 13.41 5.63 7.02
CA GLU A 78 12.84 5.76 5.68
C GLU A 78 11.63 4.82 5.48
N PRO A 79 10.72 5.16 4.55
CA PRO A 79 9.62 4.27 4.20
C PRO A 79 10.13 2.97 3.56
N TYR A 80 9.33 1.92 3.66
CA TYR A 80 9.59 0.62 3.04
C TYR A 80 8.36 0.10 2.32
N ALA A 81 8.54 -0.89 1.45
CA ALA A 81 7.43 -1.52 0.75
C ALA A 81 7.33 -3.01 1.04
N THR A 82 6.10 -3.50 1.18
CA THR A 82 5.79 -4.92 1.33
C THR A 82 4.99 -5.36 0.12
N ARG A 83 5.41 -6.44 -0.53
CA ARG A 83 4.61 -7.10 -1.56
C ARG A 83 3.81 -8.20 -0.92
N THR A 84 2.49 -8.17 -1.07
CA THR A 84 1.61 -9.28 -0.72
C THR A 84 0.99 -9.86 -1.99
N VAL A 85 0.02 -10.75 -1.81
CA VAL A 85 -0.77 -11.31 -2.90
C VAL A 85 -1.67 -10.26 -3.57
N LEU A 86 -1.96 -9.16 -2.87
CA LEU A 86 -2.82 -8.08 -3.36
C LEU A 86 -2.04 -7.02 -4.14
N GLY A 87 -0.75 -6.83 -3.87
CA GLY A 87 0.04 -5.81 -4.54
C GLY A 87 1.25 -5.37 -3.74
N TRP A 88 1.81 -4.22 -4.12
CA TRP A 88 2.82 -3.52 -3.33
C TRP A 88 2.14 -2.49 -2.44
N THR A 89 2.44 -2.58 -1.15
CA THR A 89 2.01 -1.63 -0.13
C THR A 89 3.19 -0.82 0.35
N LEU A 90 2.99 0.49 0.50
CA LEU A 90 3.99 1.41 1.06
C LEU A 90 3.71 1.61 2.55
N ASN A 91 4.77 1.64 3.35
CA ASN A 91 4.72 1.71 4.81
C ASN A 91 5.71 2.76 5.30
N GLY A 92 5.34 3.50 6.34
CA GLY A 92 6.16 4.55 6.92
C GLY A 92 5.96 5.93 6.27
N PRO A 93 6.72 6.94 6.72
CA PRO A 93 6.51 8.33 6.32
C PRO A 93 6.91 8.56 4.86
N LEU A 94 5.94 8.85 4.00
CA LEU A 94 6.19 9.20 2.59
C LEU A 94 6.31 10.72 2.38
N ARG A 95 5.85 11.52 3.34
CA ARG A 95 5.92 12.99 3.35
C ARG A 95 6.66 13.42 4.61
N GLY A 96 7.71 14.22 4.45
CA GLY A 96 8.65 14.57 5.51
C GLY A 96 8.31 15.81 6.32
N ASP A 97 7.17 16.46 6.06
CA ASP A 97 7.03 17.88 6.44
C ASP A 97 6.27 18.14 7.74
N ASN A 98 5.76 17.10 8.41
CA ASN A 98 5.40 17.17 9.83
C ASN A 98 5.08 15.77 10.38
N PRO A 99 5.73 15.29 11.45
CA PRO A 99 5.41 14.01 12.07
C PRO A 99 4.00 13.97 12.68
N ASP A 100 3.40 15.13 12.99
CA ASP A 100 2.02 15.26 13.50
C ASP A 100 0.92 15.18 12.42
N GLU A 101 1.27 15.32 11.13
CA GLU A 101 0.27 15.38 10.03
C GLU A 101 0.30 14.17 9.08
N SER A 102 1.27 13.26 9.22
CA SER A 102 1.43 12.14 8.28
C SER A 102 1.01 10.80 8.87
N VAL A 103 -0.28 10.65 9.21
CA VAL A 103 -0.86 9.32 9.39
C VAL A 103 -0.95 8.65 8.02
N VAL A 104 0.03 7.81 7.70
CA VAL A 104 0.04 7.04 6.45
C VAL A 104 -0.60 5.68 6.72
N CYS A 105 -1.73 5.40 6.07
CA CYS A 105 -2.33 4.07 6.10
C CYS A 105 -1.61 3.18 5.08
N ASN A 106 -1.48 1.90 5.41
CA ASN A 106 -1.02 0.87 4.48
C ASN A 106 -2.00 0.77 3.31
N PHE A 107 -1.62 1.30 2.14
CA PHE A 107 -2.44 1.20 0.93
C PHE A 107 -2.09 -0.08 0.17
N ILE A 108 -3.09 -0.89 -0.15
CA ILE A 108 -2.94 -2.15 -0.90
C ILE A 108 -3.60 -2.03 -2.26
#